data_AF-A0A8T2R7X8-F1
#
_entry.id   AF-A0A8T2R7X8-F1
#
_cell.length_a   1.000
_cell.length_b   1.000
_cell.length_c   1.000
_cell.angle_alpha   90.00
_cell.angle_beta   90.00
_cell.angle_gamma   90.00
#
_symmetry.space_group_name_H-M   'P 1'
#
loop_
_entity.id
_entity.type
_entity.pdbx_description
1 polymer ?
#
loop_
_entity_poly.entity_id
_entity_poly.type
_entity_poly.pdbx_seq_one_letter_code
_entity_poly.pdbx_strand_id
1 'polypeptide(L)'
;MTTGISLHNFPEGMAVFLGSLKGLHVGVSLALAIALHNIPEGIAVALPVYYATESKWQAFKYATFSGFAEPLGVILVAYFFPDSLSPETLEGLLGAVGGVMAFLTLHEMLPLAFEYAGHRKAVTAVFIGMAVMSASLHLLQVTVPEDMVF
;
A
#
# COMPACT_ATOMS: atom_id res chain seq x y z
N MET A 1 -2.22 -11.85 -10.23
CA MET A 1 -2.81 -10.88 -9.28
C MET A 1 -2.10 -10.94 -7.94
N THR A 2 -2.09 -12.07 -7.22
CA THR A 2 -1.40 -12.17 -5.91
C THR A 2 0.08 -11.80 -5.97
N THR A 3 0.80 -12.20 -7.02
CA THR A 3 2.22 -11.83 -7.20
C THR A 3 2.42 -10.33 -7.43
N GLY A 4 1.63 -9.70 -8.30
CA GLY A 4 1.70 -8.26 -8.54
C GLY A 4 1.33 -7.44 -7.30
N ILE A 5 0.34 -7.92 -6.54
CA ILE A 5 -0.05 -7.31 -5.27
C ILE A 5 1.02 -7.50 -4.18
N SER A 6 1.68 -8.66 -4.12
CA SER A 6 2.86 -8.84 -3.24
C SER A 6 4.01 -7.89 -3.61
N LEU A 7 4.22 -7.62 -4.89
CA LEU A 7 5.23 -6.65 -5.32
C LEU A 7 4.83 -5.19 -5.00
N HIS A 8 3.54 -4.89 -4.92
CA HIS A 8 3.02 -3.58 -4.51
C HIS A 8 3.18 -3.32 -3.00
N ASN A 9 2.89 -4.34 -2.19
CA ASN A 9 3.03 -4.29 -0.73
C ASN A 9 4.48 -4.09 -0.26
N PHE A 10 5.47 -4.52 -1.05
CA PHE A 10 6.87 -4.41 -0.64
C PHE A 10 7.33 -2.94 -0.51
N PRO A 11 7.18 -2.07 -1.53
CA PRO A 11 7.45 -0.64 -1.39
C PRO A 11 6.59 0.07 -0.34
N GLU A 12 5.37 -0.38 -0.06
CA GLU A 12 4.56 0.19 1.04
C GLU A 12 5.23 -0.01 2.40
N GLY A 13 5.71 -1.22 2.67
CA GLY A 13 6.51 -1.49 3.86
C GLY A 13 7.76 -0.61 3.96
N MET A 14 8.44 -0.39 2.83
CA MET A 14 9.57 0.55 2.77
C MET A 14 9.13 1.98 3.14
N ALA A 15 7.99 2.43 2.62
CA ALA A 15 7.44 3.75 2.91
C ALA A 15 7.15 3.93 4.40
N VAL A 16 6.54 2.95 5.07
CA VAL A 16 6.25 3.00 6.51
C VAL A 16 7.52 3.24 7.32
N PHE A 17 8.58 2.47 7.05
CA PHE A 17 9.83 2.62 7.79
C PHE A 17 10.49 3.98 7.51
N LEU A 18 10.63 4.38 6.25
CA LEU A 18 11.20 5.68 5.88
C LEU A 18 10.39 6.84 6.46
N GLY A 19 9.06 6.74 6.46
CA GLY A 19 8.18 7.71 7.10
C GLY A 19 8.41 7.81 8.61
N SER A 20 8.69 6.69 9.28
CA SER A 20 9.02 6.70 10.71
C SER A 20 10.34 7.43 11.03
N LEU A 21 11.30 7.41 10.10
CA LEU A 21 12.57 8.15 10.23
C LEU A 21 12.39 9.68 10.08
N LYS A 22 11.34 10.14 9.39
CA LYS A 22 10.96 11.58 9.36
C LYS A 22 10.45 12.06 10.72
N GLY A 23 9.93 11.15 11.55
CA GLY A 23 9.38 11.44 12.87
C GLY A 23 8.20 10.54 13.20
N LEU A 24 7.93 10.37 14.51
CA LEU A 24 6.87 9.50 15.00
C LEU A 24 5.50 9.85 14.40
N HIS A 25 5.20 11.15 14.30
CA HIS A 25 3.96 11.64 13.69
C HIS A 25 3.79 11.18 12.24
N VAL A 26 4.79 11.42 11.38
CA VAL A 26 4.74 11.01 9.96
C VAL A 26 4.66 9.50 9.84
N GLY A 27 5.41 8.76 10.66
CA GLY A 27 5.39 7.30 10.68
C GLY A 27 4.02 6.72 11.05
N VAL A 28 3.39 7.21 12.11
CA VAL A 28 2.06 6.74 12.55
C VAL A 28 0.99 7.10 11.53
N SER A 29 0.98 8.33 11.03
CA SER A 29 0.00 8.75 10.01
C SER A 29 0.12 7.93 8.73
N LEU A 30 1.36 7.64 8.29
CA LEU A 30 1.60 6.81 7.11
C LEU A 30 1.23 5.34 7.34
N ALA A 31 1.54 4.79 8.51
CA ALA A 31 1.17 3.42 8.87
C ALA A 31 -0.36 3.24 8.88
N LEU A 32 -1.10 4.20 9.43
CA LEU A 32 -2.57 4.17 9.42
C LEU A 32 -3.15 4.33 8.01
N ALA A 33 -2.56 5.21 7.19
CA ALA A 33 -2.96 5.38 5.80
C ALA A 33 -2.79 4.09 4.98
N ILE A 34 -1.65 3.42 5.13
CA ILE A 34 -1.35 2.15 4.46
C ILE A 34 -2.25 1.03 5.00
N ALA A 35 -2.46 0.94 6.31
CA ALA A 35 -3.38 -0.04 6.88
C ALA A 35 -4.81 0.08 6.31
N LEU A 36 -5.28 1.31 6.06
CA LEU A 36 -6.58 1.54 5.41
C LEU A 36 -6.56 1.17 3.93
N HIS A 37 -5.44 1.36 3.23
CA HIS A 37 -5.25 0.95 1.84
C HIS A 37 -5.27 -0.59 1.68
N ASN A 38 -4.74 -1.31 2.67
CA ASN A 38 -4.57 -2.76 2.60
C ASN A 38 -5.88 -3.53 2.80
N ILE A 39 -6.94 -2.87 3.29
CA ILE A 39 -8.27 -3.47 3.38
C ILE A 39 -8.86 -3.71 1.97
N PRO A 40 -9.04 -2.69 1.11
CA PRO A 40 -9.40 -2.89 -0.30
C PRO A 40 -8.49 -3.86 -1.02
N GLU A 41 -7.18 -3.78 -0.80
CA GLU A 41 -6.20 -4.63 -1.48
C GLU A 41 -6.32 -6.10 -1.07
N GLY A 42 -6.44 -6.39 0.22
CA GLY A 42 -6.66 -7.73 0.73
C GLY A 42 -7.94 -8.35 0.17
N ILE A 43 -9.00 -7.56 0.01
CA ILE A 43 -10.24 -7.97 -0.67
C ILE A 43 -9.97 -8.28 -2.16
N ALA A 44 -9.17 -7.45 -2.83
CA ALA A 44 -8.79 -7.64 -4.23
C ALA A 44 -7.97 -8.93 -4.45
N VAL A 45 -7.17 -9.38 -3.47
CA VAL A 45 -6.50 -10.70 -3.50
C VAL A 45 -7.47 -11.84 -3.16
N ALA A 46 -8.27 -11.67 -2.11
CA ALA A 46 -9.07 -12.75 -1.55
C ALA A 46 -10.23 -13.17 -2.47
N LEU A 47 -10.95 -12.22 -3.08
CA LEU A 47 -12.14 -12.51 -3.88
C LEU A 47 -11.83 -13.40 -5.10
N PRO A 48 -10.85 -13.08 -5.96
CA PRO A 48 -10.51 -13.94 -7.09
C PRO A 48 -10.08 -15.35 -6.68
N VAL A 49 -9.29 -15.47 -5.60
CA VAL A 49 -8.87 -16.77 -5.06
C VAL A 49 -10.08 -17.56 -4.57
N TYR A 50 -11.03 -16.92 -3.88
CA TYR A 50 -12.26 -17.57 -3.46
C TYR A 50 -13.09 -18.05 -4.66
N TYR A 51 -13.28 -17.21 -5.68
CA TYR A 51 -14.04 -17.61 -6.88
C TYR A 51 -13.36 -18.71 -7.70
N ALA A 52 -12.03 -18.83 -7.62
CA ALA A 52 -11.29 -19.88 -8.31
C ALA A 52 -11.21 -21.21 -7.51
N THR A 53 -11.27 -21.15 -6.18
CA THR A 53 -10.99 -22.32 -5.32
C THR A 53 -12.18 -22.76 -4.45
N GLU A 54 -13.23 -21.94 -4.39
CA GLU A 54 -14.38 -22.06 -3.48
C GLU A 54 -14.02 -22.17 -1.98
N SER A 55 -12.77 -21.84 -1.61
CA SER A 55 -12.26 -22.00 -0.26
C SER A 55 -11.95 -20.66 0.40
N LYS A 56 -12.74 -20.31 1.42
CA LYS A 56 -12.50 -19.11 2.25
C LYS A 56 -11.13 -19.13 2.93
N TRP A 57 -10.68 -20.32 3.32
CA TRP A 57 -9.38 -20.50 3.97
C TRP A 57 -8.22 -20.26 3.01
N GLN A 58 -8.33 -20.72 1.76
CA GLN A 58 -7.32 -20.39 0.75
C GLN A 58 -7.30 -18.90 0.47
N ALA A 59 -8.45 -18.26 0.25
CA ALA A 59 -8.54 -16.82 0.05
C ALA A 59 -7.87 -16.02 1.17
N PHE A 60 -8.16 -16.36 2.43
CA PHE A 60 -7.53 -15.74 3.60
C PHE A 60 -6.01 -15.95 3.60
N LYS A 61 -5.54 -17.18 3.35
CA LYS A 61 -4.11 -17.50 3.30
C LYS A 61 -3.38 -16.66 2.27
N TYR A 62 -3.86 -16.63 1.02
CA TYR A 62 -3.19 -15.90 -0.06
C TYR A 62 -3.17 -14.40 0.19
N ALA A 63 -4.25 -13.81 0.72
CA ALA A 63 -4.28 -12.40 1.12
C ALA A 63 -3.33 -12.10 2.30
N THR A 64 -3.23 -13.00 3.28
CA THR A 64 -2.28 -12.86 4.39
C THR A 64 -0.83 -12.96 3.89
N PHE A 65 -0.54 -13.93 3.02
CA PHE A 65 0.79 -14.12 2.46
C PHE A 65 1.22 -12.96 1.58
N SER A 66 0.30 -12.30 0.85
CA SER A 66 0.66 -11.10 0.11
C SER A 66 1.03 -9.95 1.04
N GLY A 67 0.31 -9.76 2.14
CA GLY A 67 0.61 -8.73 3.15
C GLY A 67 1.95 -8.91 3.85
N PHE A 68 2.51 -10.12 3.92
CA PHE A 68 3.87 -10.32 4.46
C PHE A 68 4.98 -9.63 3.64
N ALA A 69 4.70 -9.15 2.43
CA ALA A 69 5.66 -8.34 1.69
C ALA A 69 5.94 -6.99 2.36
N GLU A 70 5.00 -6.40 3.09
CA GLU A 70 5.21 -5.14 3.83
C GLU A 70 6.27 -5.26 4.94
N PRO A 71 6.16 -6.20 5.92
CA PRO A 71 7.20 -6.33 6.95
C PRO A 71 8.55 -6.72 6.36
N LEU A 72 8.59 -7.42 5.22
CA LEU A 72 9.84 -7.67 4.51
C LEU A 72 10.44 -6.37 3.95
N GLY A 73 9.63 -5.46 3.41
CA GLY A 73 10.06 -4.13 2.99
C GLY A 73 10.63 -3.31 4.15
N VAL A 74 9.94 -3.33 5.30
CA VAL A 74 10.42 -2.67 6.54
C VAL A 74 11.78 -3.23 6.96
N ILE A 75 11.89 -4.57 7.09
CA ILE A 75 13.13 -5.24 7.53
C ILE A 75 14.28 -4.92 6.58
N LEU A 76 14.03 -4.94 5.28
CA LEU A 76 15.08 -4.70 4.28
C LEU A 76 15.62 -3.27 4.38
N VAL A 77 14.75 -2.26 4.47
CA VAL A 77 15.19 -0.87 4.62
C VAL A 77 15.88 -0.66 5.96
N ALA A 78 15.34 -1.20 7.05
CA ALA A 78 15.96 -1.11 8.37
C ALA A 78 17.36 -1.75 8.42
N TYR A 79 17.56 -2.84 7.67
CA TYR A 79 18.85 -3.52 7.58
C TYR A 79 19.89 -2.73 6.77
N PHE A 80 19.51 -2.17 5.62
CA PHE A 80 20.43 -1.42 4.75
C PHE A 80 20.66 0.02 5.21
N PHE A 81 19.71 0.60 5.95
CA PHE A 81 19.74 1.98 6.41
C PHE A 81 19.47 2.08 7.92
N PRO A 82 20.35 1.51 8.77
CA PRO A 82 20.15 1.47 10.22
C PRO A 82 20.42 2.82 10.91
N ASP A 83 21.21 3.70 10.29
CA ASP A 83 21.62 5.00 10.85
C ASP A 83 20.80 6.16 10.29
N SER A 84 20.84 7.32 10.98
CA SER A 84 20.16 8.55 10.55
C SER A 84 20.57 8.96 9.13
N LEU A 85 19.64 8.74 8.19
CA LEU A 85 19.75 9.19 6.81
C LEU A 85 19.80 10.72 6.75
N SER A 86 20.57 11.26 5.79
CA SER A 86 20.47 12.69 5.49
C SER A 86 19.05 13.01 4.99
N PRO A 87 18.52 14.22 5.26
CA PRO A 87 17.19 14.62 4.77
C PRO A 87 17.01 14.41 3.26
N GLU A 88 18.03 14.72 2.47
CA GLU A 88 18.03 14.58 1.01
C GLU A 88 17.96 13.11 0.58
N THR A 89 18.68 12.24 1.29
CA THR A 89 18.68 10.80 1.02
C THR A 89 17.32 10.19 1.36
N LEU A 90 16.74 10.60 2.50
CA LEU A 90 15.43 10.14 2.94
C LEU A 90 14.32 10.54 1.97
N GLU A 91 14.31 11.80 1.54
CA GLU A 91 13.36 12.31 0.55
C GLU A 91 13.57 11.65 -0.82
N GLY A 92 14.82 11.42 -1.22
CA GLY A 92 15.15 10.67 -2.43
C GLY A 92 14.63 9.24 -2.41
N LEU A 93 14.77 8.53 -1.28
CA LEU A 93 14.25 7.17 -1.11
C LEU A 93 12.72 7.14 -1.11
N LEU A 94 12.06 8.08 -0.41
CA LEU A 94 10.58 8.20 -0.45
C LEU A 94 10.09 8.52 -1.87
N GLY A 95 10.79 9.40 -2.60
CA GLY A 95 10.50 9.69 -4.00
C GLY A 95 10.68 8.46 -4.90
N ALA A 96 11.73 7.68 -4.68
CA ALA A 96 11.97 6.43 -5.41
C ALA A 96 10.86 5.40 -5.13
N VAL A 97 10.45 5.23 -3.88
CA VAL A 97 9.32 4.37 -3.48
C VAL A 97 8.04 4.82 -4.18
N GLY A 98 7.71 6.12 -4.14
CA GLY A 98 6.56 6.66 -4.86
C GLY A 98 6.62 6.42 -6.38
N GLY A 99 7.81 6.53 -6.98
CA GLY A 99 8.03 6.23 -8.40
C GLY A 99 7.80 4.75 -8.74
N VAL A 100 8.31 3.83 -7.91
CA VAL A 100 8.08 2.39 -8.08
C VAL A 100 6.59 2.06 -7.96
N MET A 101 5.89 2.65 -6.98
CA MET A 101 4.46 2.45 -6.80
C MET A 101 3.66 2.95 -8.00
N ALA A 102 3.96 4.15 -8.49
CA ALA A 102 3.34 4.68 -9.71
C ALA A 102 3.59 3.76 -10.92
N PHE A 103 4.80 3.24 -11.08
CA PHE A 103 5.13 2.30 -12.15
C PHE A 103 4.33 0.99 -12.02
N LEU A 104 4.33 0.35 -10.85
CA LEU A 104 3.59 -0.90 -10.62
C LEU A 104 2.09 -0.73 -10.86
N THR A 105 1.51 0.38 -10.38
CA THR A 105 0.09 0.68 -10.61
C THR A 105 -0.21 0.87 -12.10
N LEU A 106 0.60 1.64 -12.83
CA LEU A 106 0.35 1.95 -14.24
C LEU A 106 0.69 0.79 -15.20
N HIS A 107 1.74 0.03 -14.90
CA HIS A 107 2.27 -1.00 -15.79
C HIS A 107 1.71 -2.40 -15.49
N GLU A 108 1.31 -2.68 -14.25
CA GLU A 108 0.80 -4.00 -13.87
C GLU A 108 -0.68 -3.96 -13.49
N MET A 109 -1.05 -3.14 -12.49
CA MET A 109 -2.39 -3.20 -11.91
C MET A 109 -3.47 -2.63 -12.85
N LEU A 110 -3.20 -1.49 -13.49
CA LEU A 110 -4.16 -0.85 -14.39
C LEU A 110 -4.43 -1.69 -15.65
N PRO A 111 -3.43 -2.24 -16.35
CA PRO A 111 -3.66 -3.17 -17.46
C PRO A 111 -4.43 -4.42 -17.03
N LEU A 112 -4.12 -4.99 -15.85
CA LEU A 112 -4.86 -6.12 -15.32
C LEU A 112 -6.34 -5.76 -15.05
N ALA A 113 -6.61 -4.57 -14.52
CA ALA A 113 -7.97 -4.08 -14.33
C ALA A 113 -8.70 -3.89 -15.67
N PHE A 114 -8.00 -3.45 -16.72
CA PHE A 114 -8.55 -3.36 -18.07
C PHE A 114 -8.90 -4.72 -18.65
N GLU A 115 -8.04 -5.73 -18.47
CA GLU A 115 -8.31 -7.10 -18.91
C GLU A 115 -9.52 -7.71 -18.18
N TYR A 116 -9.63 -7.47 -16.87
CA TYR A 116 -10.67 -8.13 -16.05
C TYR A 116 -12.04 -7.45 -16.12
N ALA A 117 -12.08 -6.10 -16.11
CA ALA A 117 -13.32 -5.33 -16.01
C ALA A 117 -13.65 -4.50 -17.26
N GLY A 118 -12.68 -4.34 -18.17
CA GLY A 118 -12.78 -3.45 -19.32
C GLY A 118 -12.46 -1.98 -18.97
N HIS A 119 -11.93 -1.25 -19.96
CA HIS A 119 -11.41 0.11 -19.82
C HIS A 119 -12.34 1.07 -19.07
N ARG A 120 -13.60 1.21 -19.51
CA ARG A 120 -14.54 2.18 -18.91
C ARG A 120 -14.80 1.92 -17.43
N LYS A 121 -15.01 0.65 -17.04
CA LYS A 121 -15.29 0.28 -15.64
C LYS A 121 -14.05 0.45 -14.78
N ALA A 122 -12.89 0.02 -15.28
CA ALA A 122 -11.62 0.15 -14.58
C ALA A 122 -11.25 1.63 -14.33
N VAL A 123 -11.33 2.50 -15.33
CA VAL A 123 -11.07 3.94 -15.16
C VAL A 123 -12.04 4.54 -14.13
N THR A 124 -13.33 4.19 -14.20
CA THR A 124 -14.32 4.65 -13.22
C THR A 124 -13.97 4.18 -11.80
N ALA A 125 -13.57 2.92 -11.65
CA ALA A 125 -13.16 2.33 -10.37
C ALA A 125 -11.89 2.99 -9.81
N VAL A 126 -10.93 3.38 -10.65
CA VAL A 126 -9.74 4.14 -10.22
C VAL A 126 -10.15 5.47 -9.58
N PHE A 127 -10.98 6.27 -10.25
CA PHE A 127 -11.42 7.56 -9.71
C PHE A 127 -12.26 7.41 -8.44
N ILE A 128 -13.13 6.40 -8.38
CA ILE A 128 -13.88 6.08 -7.15
C ILE A 128 -12.92 5.68 -6.03
N GLY A 129 -11.95 4.82 -6.31
CA GLY A 129 -10.93 4.41 -5.34
C GLY A 129 -10.13 5.60 -4.81
N MET A 130 -9.70 6.50 -5.68
CA MET A 130 -9.02 7.75 -5.29
C MET A 130 -9.90 8.62 -4.37
N ALA A 131 -11.19 8.77 -4.71
CA ALA A 131 -12.12 9.53 -3.88
C ALA A 131 -12.33 8.89 -2.50
N VAL A 132 -12.46 7.56 -2.44
CA VAL A 132 -12.58 6.82 -1.18
C VAL A 132 -11.32 7.00 -0.33
N MET A 133 -10.13 6.79 -0.91
CA MET A 133 -8.87 6.97 -0.18
C MET A 133 -8.73 8.42 0.34
N SER A 134 -9.03 9.41 -0.50
CA SER A 134 -8.99 10.82 -0.08
C SER A 134 -9.96 11.11 1.06
N ALA A 135 -11.18 10.57 1.02
CA ALA A 135 -12.16 10.75 2.08
C ALA A 135 -11.74 10.04 3.37
N SER A 136 -11.19 8.83 3.28
CA SER A 136 -10.67 8.07 4.43
C SER A 136 -9.53 8.82 5.12
N LEU A 137 -8.60 9.38 4.35
CA LEU A 137 -7.49 10.18 4.90
C LEU A 137 -7.99 11.46 5.55
N HIS A 138 -8.92 12.17 4.91
CA HIS A 138 -9.51 13.37 5.49
C HIS A 138 -10.24 13.08 6.80
N LEU A 139 -11.02 11.99 6.84
CA LEU A 139 -11.70 11.55 8.06
C LEU A 139 -10.70 11.22 9.17
N LEU A 140 -9.62 10.52 8.85
CA LEU A 140 -8.55 10.19 9.79
C LEU A 140 -7.93 11.47 10.37
N GLN A 141 -7.64 12.47 9.54
CA GLN A 141 -7.08 13.76 9.98
C GLN A 141 -8.02 14.54 10.91
N VAL A 142 -9.34 14.46 10.68
CA VAL A 142 -10.33 15.17 11.51
C VAL A 142 -10.62 14.44 12.83
N THR A 143 -10.47 13.10 12.86
CA THR A 143 -10.81 12.29 14.05
C THR A 143 -9.63 11.99 14.95
N VAL A 144 -8.40 11.92 14.44
CA VAL A 144 -7.22 11.69 15.27
C VAL A 144 -6.86 13.01 15.96
N PRO A 145 -6.81 13.04 17.31
CA PRO A 145 -6.49 14.24 18.07
C PRO A 145 -5.16 14.84 17.63
N GLU A 146 -5.16 16.16 17.57
CA GLU A 146 -4.09 16.95 17.01
C GLU A 146 -2.76 16.74 17.80
N ASP A 147 -2.80 16.39 19.09
CA ASP A 147 -1.65 15.98 19.91
C ASP A 147 -0.98 14.63 19.53
N MET A 148 -1.61 13.84 18.66
CA MET A 148 -1.00 12.70 17.97
C MET A 148 -0.62 13.04 16.50
N VAL A 149 -1.00 14.23 16.01
CA VAL A 149 -0.88 14.71 14.62
C VAL A 149 -0.01 15.99 14.51
N PHE A 150 0.70 16.37 15.57
CA PHE A 150 1.55 17.59 15.63
C PHE A 150 3.04 17.30 15.79
#